data_AF-A0A2E3H2E3-F1
#
_entry.id   AF-A0A2E3H2E3-F1
#
_cell.length_a   1.000
_cell.length_b   1.000
_cell.length_c   1.000
_cell.angle_alpha   90.00
_cell.angle_beta   90.00
_cell.angle_gamma   90.00
#
_symmetry.space_group_name_H-M   'P 1'
#
loop_
_entity.id
_entity.type
_entity.pdbx_description
1 polymer ?
#
loop_
_entity_poly.entity_id
_entity_poly.type
_entity_poly.pdbx_seq_one_letter_code
_entity_poly.pdbx_strand_id
1 'polypeptide(L)'
;MTRLTEEGRKVIADIADRHGISPQSAQQMLEAVAAGQGTQAQFNVPELGGMGQWSQGGMTMVGDMFNHGLKARVDALCADLAAVVRDTSVFAPAQSFQSQSQGSGSSFGGSFGGSNSSLFVP
;
A
#
# COMPACT_ATOMS: atom_id res chain seq x y z
N MET A 1 -3.06 7.02 4.44
CA MET A 1 -4.34 6.31 4.46
C MET A 1 -4.68 5.90 3.03
N THR A 2 -4.19 4.74 2.60
CA THR A 2 -4.52 4.20 1.28
C THR A 2 -6.00 3.83 1.30
N ARG A 3 -6.83 4.52 0.52
CA ARG A 3 -8.26 4.23 0.48
C ARG A 3 -8.47 2.87 -0.19
N LEU A 4 -9.00 1.91 0.56
CA LEU A 4 -9.51 0.68 -0.05
C LEU A 4 -10.75 0.97 -0.89
N THR A 5 -10.81 0.30 -2.03
CA THR A 5 -12.02 0.23 -2.85
C THR A 5 -13.14 -0.47 -2.08
N GLU A 6 -14.38 -0.30 -2.53
CA GLU A 6 -15.52 -1.00 -1.91
C GLU A 6 -15.37 -2.52 -2.02
N GLU A 7 -14.83 -3.00 -3.14
CA GLU A 7 -14.48 -4.40 -3.36
C GLU A 7 -13.44 -4.88 -2.35
N GLY A 8 -12.41 -4.08 -2.09
CA GLY A 8 -11.41 -4.41 -1.09
C GLY A 8 -11.93 -4.48 0.34
N ARG A 9 -12.90 -3.64 0.70
CA ARG A 9 -13.56 -3.75 2.01
C ARG A 9 -14.38 -5.02 2.12
N LYS A 10 -15.07 -5.43 1.06
CA LYS A 10 -15.83 -6.69 1.03
C LYS A 10 -14.92 -7.90 1.15
N VAL A 11 -13.80 -7.91 0.42
CA VAL A 11 -12.80 -8.98 0.50
C VAL A 11 -12.23 -9.08 1.92
N ILE A 12 -11.87 -7.97 2.54
CA ILE A 12 -11.38 -7.99 3.93
C ILE A 12 -12.45 -8.46 4.91
N ALA A 13 -13.70 -8.03 4.75
CA ALA A 13 -14.79 -8.47 5.61
C ALA A 13 -15.03 -9.98 5.50
N ASP A 14 -14.95 -10.54 4.29
CA ASP A 14 -15.06 -11.98 4.04
C ASP A 14 -13.88 -12.76 4.69
N ILE A 15 -12.65 -12.26 4.54
CA ILE A 15 -11.47 -12.84 5.20
C ILE A 15 -11.62 -12.79 6.73
N ALA A 16 -12.08 -11.66 7.27
CA ALA A 16 -12.28 -11.51 8.71
C ALA A 16 -13.28 -12.55 9.26
N ASP A 17 -14.40 -12.75 8.56
CA ASP A 17 -15.42 -13.74 8.92
C ASP A 17 -14.87 -15.17 8.88
N ARG A 18 -14.16 -15.55 7.80
CA ARG A 18 -13.55 -16.88 7.66
C ARG A 18 -12.56 -17.20 8.77
N HIS A 19 -11.79 -16.21 9.21
CA HIS A 19 -10.79 -16.38 10.26
C HIS A 19 -11.35 -16.14 11.67
N GLY A 20 -12.61 -15.71 11.79
CA GLY A 20 -13.30 -15.48 13.06
C GLY A 20 -12.75 -14.28 13.83
N ILE A 21 -12.30 -13.23 13.14
CA ILE A 21 -11.79 -11.99 13.75
C ILE A 21 -12.67 -10.80 13.41
N SER A 22 -12.57 -9.74 14.21
CA SER A 22 -13.30 -8.51 13.90
C SER A 22 -12.79 -7.83 12.62
N PRO A 23 -13.66 -7.14 11.86
CA PRO A 23 -13.24 -6.44 10.65
C PRO A 23 -12.25 -5.30 10.93
N GLN A 24 -12.28 -4.69 12.13
CA GLN A 24 -11.28 -3.70 12.53
C GLN A 24 -9.89 -4.33 12.70
N SER A 25 -9.82 -5.49 13.33
CA SER A 25 -8.58 -6.26 13.45
C SER A 25 -8.02 -6.64 12.08
N ALA A 26 -8.87 -7.12 11.17
CA ALA A 26 -8.47 -7.44 9.80
C ALA A 26 -7.94 -6.21 9.03
N GLN A 27 -8.55 -5.04 9.23
CA GLN A 27 -8.08 -3.80 8.61
C GLN A 27 -6.71 -3.36 9.16
N GLN A 28 -6.48 -3.46 10.47
CA GLN A 28 -5.14 -3.22 11.05
C GLN A 28 -4.09 -4.18 10.50
N MET A 29 -4.43 -5.46 10.36
CA MET A 29 -3.55 -6.47 9.78
C MET A 29 -3.20 -6.13 8.33
N LEU A 30 -4.18 -5.73 7.52
CA LEU A 30 -3.93 -5.31 6.14
C LEU A 30 -2.99 -4.10 6.09
N GLU A 31 -3.21 -3.09 6.92
CA GLU A 31 -2.35 -1.90 6.95
C GLU A 31 -0.90 -2.26 7.33
N ALA A 32 -0.73 -3.19 8.28
CA ALA A 32 0.58 -3.72 8.65
C ALA A 32 1.26 -4.48 7.51
N VAL A 33 0.52 -5.33 6.79
CA VAL A 33 1.03 -6.08 5.62
C VAL A 33 1.36 -5.13 4.47
N ALA A 34 0.53 -4.12 4.23
CA ALA A 34 0.77 -3.09 3.22
C ALA A 34 2.01 -2.25 3.55
N ALA A 35 2.21 -1.89 4.83
CA ALA A 35 3.42 -1.20 5.29
C ALA A 35 4.68 -2.04 5.09
N GLY A 36 4.56 -3.37 5.24
CA GLY A 36 5.63 -4.32 4.97
C GLY A 36 5.67 -4.89 3.55
N GLN A 37 5.00 -4.23 2.59
CA GLN A 37 5.01 -4.57 1.16
C GLN A 37 4.61 -6.04 0.84
N GLY A 38 3.77 -6.65 1.69
CA GLY A 38 3.31 -8.02 1.49
C GLY A 38 4.31 -9.11 1.88
N THR A 39 5.47 -8.75 2.46
CA THR A 39 6.47 -9.73 2.93
C THR A 39 6.62 -9.75 4.44
N GLN A 40 6.20 -8.69 5.13
CA GLN A 40 6.22 -8.59 6.58
C GLN A 40 5.00 -7.83 7.09
N ALA A 41 4.59 -8.08 8.33
CA ALA A 41 3.54 -7.33 8.98
C ALA A 41 3.82 -7.26 10.48
N GLN A 42 3.63 -6.10 11.09
CA GLN A 42 3.67 -5.92 12.54
C GLN A 42 2.32 -5.40 13.00
N PHE A 43 1.67 -6.14 13.88
CA PHE A 43 0.33 -5.83 14.34
C PHE A 43 0.27 -5.86 15.85
N ASN A 44 -0.72 -5.14 16.40
CA ASN A 44 -1.03 -5.17 17.81
C ASN A 44 -2.55 -5.34 17.95
N VAL A 45 -2.98 -6.59 17.99
CA VAL A 45 -4.40 -6.97 18.00
C VAL A 45 -4.64 -7.84 19.22
N PRO A 46 -5.38 -7.36 20.24
CA PRO A 46 -5.62 -8.13 21.46
C PRO A 46 -6.35 -9.46 21.18
N GLU A 47 -7.21 -9.51 20.15
CA GLU A 47 -7.89 -10.74 19.71
C GLU A 47 -6.93 -11.82 19.17
N LEU A 48 -5.75 -11.42 18.65
CA LEU A 48 -4.72 -12.32 18.11
C LEU A 48 -3.58 -12.56 19.10
N GLY A 49 -3.78 -12.23 20.39
CA GLY A 49 -2.75 -12.36 21.43
C GLY A 49 -1.90 -11.11 21.62
N GLY A 50 -2.34 -9.94 21.15
CA GLY A 50 -1.68 -8.65 21.36
C GLY A 50 -0.66 -8.33 20.28
N MET A 51 0.58 -8.04 20.68
CA MET A 51 1.65 -7.69 19.75
C MET A 51 2.12 -8.93 18.97
N GLY A 52 2.27 -8.81 17.66
CA GLY A 52 2.71 -9.88 16.81
C GLY A 52 3.44 -9.38 15.58
N GLN A 53 4.30 -10.24 15.04
CA GLN A 53 4.99 -10.01 13.78
C GLN A 53 4.78 -11.23 12.89
N TRP A 54 4.44 -10.98 11.64
CA TRP A 54 4.37 -11.98 10.60
C TRP A 54 5.40 -11.67 9.51
N SER A 55 5.94 -12.72 8.91
CA SER A 55 6.86 -12.63 7.79
C SER A 55 6.58 -13.76 6.81
N GLN A 56 6.51 -13.44 5.53
CA GLN A 56 6.17 -14.39 4.48
C GLN A 56 7.27 -15.47 4.34
N GLY A 57 6.91 -16.73 4.62
CA GLY A 57 7.85 -17.85 4.61
C GLY A 57 8.82 -17.86 5.80
N GLY A 58 8.60 -16.99 6.78
CA GLY A 58 9.41 -16.85 7.98
C GLY A 58 8.70 -17.35 9.24
N MET A 59 8.99 -16.70 10.36
CA MET A 59 8.44 -17.05 11.66
C MET A 59 7.30 -16.09 12.03
N THR A 60 6.09 -16.62 12.19
CA THR A 60 4.96 -15.88 12.78
C THR A 60 5.14 -15.84 14.29
N MET A 61 5.29 -14.64 14.84
CA MET A 61 5.31 -14.38 16.28
C MET A 61 3.98 -13.78 16.70
N VAL A 62 3.35 -14.40 17.69
CA VAL A 62 2.12 -13.93 18.34
C VAL A 62 2.38 -13.92 19.84
N GLY A 63 1.71 -13.04 20.58
CA GLY A 63 1.95 -12.91 22.02
C GLY A 63 1.70 -14.19 22.81
N ASP A 64 0.88 -15.11 22.30
CA ASP A 64 0.73 -16.46 22.82
C ASP A 64 1.68 -17.45 22.10
N MET A 65 2.92 -17.50 22.57
CA MET A 65 3.99 -18.30 21.96
C MET A 65 3.70 -19.81 21.95
N PHE A 66 2.78 -20.29 22.79
CA PHE A 66 2.43 -21.72 22.94
C PHE A 66 1.23 -22.12 22.06
N ASN A 67 0.49 -21.16 21.53
CA ASN A 67 -0.68 -21.43 20.70
C ASN A 67 -0.29 -21.62 19.24
N HIS A 68 0.22 -22.81 18.92
CA HIS A 68 0.59 -23.21 17.56
C HIS A 68 -0.58 -23.09 16.56
N GLY A 69 -1.81 -23.35 17.01
CA GLY A 69 -3.01 -23.19 16.19
C GLY A 69 -3.29 -21.73 15.84
N LEU A 70 -3.13 -20.83 16.80
CA LEU A 70 -3.27 -19.38 16.58
C LEU A 70 -2.19 -18.85 15.63
N LYS A 71 -0.93 -19.28 15.80
CA LYS A 71 0.16 -18.96 14.87
C LYS A 71 -0.17 -19.36 13.44
N ALA A 72 -0.69 -20.58 13.23
CA ALA A 72 -1.08 -21.06 11.90
C ALA A 72 -2.26 -20.25 11.31
N ARG A 73 -3.24 -19.87 12.14
CA ARG A 73 -4.35 -19.01 11.70
C ARG A 73 -3.89 -17.61 11.31
N VAL A 74 -3.01 -17.00 12.10
CA VAL A 74 -2.43 -15.69 11.80
C VAL A 74 -1.59 -15.76 10.54
N ASP A 75 -0.81 -16.82 10.37
CA ASP A 75 -0.02 -17.04 9.16
C ASP A 75 -0.90 -17.11 7.90
N ALA A 76 -1.95 -17.94 7.94
CA ALA A 76 -2.90 -18.06 6.85
C ALA A 76 -3.61 -16.72 6.55
N LEU A 77 -4.05 -16.00 7.58
CA LEU A 77 -4.70 -14.70 7.44
C LEU A 77 -3.76 -13.68 6.79
N CYS A 78 -2.52 -13.57 7.27
CA CYS A 78 -1.54 -12.66 6.68
C CYS A 78 -1.17 -13.04 5.26
N ALA A 79 -1.07 -14.34 4.94
CA ALA A 79 -0.80 -14.80 3.59
C ALA A 79 -1.93 -14.41 2.61
N ASP A 80 -3.18 -14.55 3.03
CA ASP A 80 -4.35 -14.14 2.24
C ASP A 80 -4.38 -12.62 2.04
N LEU A 81 -4.21 -11.85 3.12
CA LEU A 81 -4.10 -10.39 3.04
C LEU A 81 -2.90 -9.93 2.20
N ALA A 82 -1.78 -10.64 2.22
CA ALA A 82 -0.62 -10.33 1.38
C ALA A 82 -0.89 -10.59 -0.10
N ALA A 83 -1.70 -11.60 -0.44
CA ALA A 83 -2.17 -11.81 -1.81
C ALA A 83 -3.07 -10.65 -2.25
N VAL A 84 -3.97 -10.19 -1.37
CA VAL A 84 -4.83 -9.01 -1.60
C VAL A 84 -3.99 -7.72 -1.76
N VAL A 85 -2.92 -7.54 -0.98
CA VAL A 85 -1.99 -6.39 -1.10
C VAL A 85 -1.20 -6.42 -2.40
N ARG A 86 -0.82 -7.61 -2.88
CA ARG A 86 -0.19 -7.77 -4.19
C ARG A 86 -1.15 -7.48 -5.34
N ASP A 87 -2.43 -7.76 -5.13
CA ASP A 87 -3.48 -7.42 -6.08
C ASP A 87 -3.80 -5.91 -6.02
N THR A 88 -3.21 -5.14 -6.94
CA THR A 88 -3.37 -3.68 -7.00
C THR A 88 -4.81 -3.25 -7.28
N SER A 89 -5.71 -4.14 -7.71
CA SER A 89 -7.13 -3.80 -7.95
C SER A 89 -7.89 -3.45 -6.67
N VAL A 90 -7.36 -3.88 -5.52
CA VAL A 90 -8.02 -3.76 -4.21
C VAL A 90 -7.71 -2.43 -3.53
N PHE A 91 -6.59 -1.83 -3.89
CA PHE A 91 -6.20 -0.49 -3.48
C PHE A 91 -6.68 0.49 -4.53
N ALA A 92 -7.41 1.53 -4.12
CA ALA A 92 -7.76 2.57 -5.08
C ALA A 92 -6.45 3.09 -5.68
N PRO A 93 -6.33 3.19 -7.02
CA PRO A 93 -5.12 3.70 -7.63
C PRO A 93 -4.85 5.05 -6.97
N ALA A 94 -3.70 5.17 -6.31
CA ALA A 94 -3.21 6.48 -5.90
C ALA A 94 -3.26 7.29 -7.18
N GLN A 95 -4.16 8.27 -7.27
CA GLN A 95 -4.27 9.11 -8.45
C GLN A 95 -2.91 9.79 -8.58
N SER A 96 -2.02 9.20 -9.37
CA SER A 96 -0.91 9.89 -9.97
C SER A 96 -1.57 10.85 -10.93
N PHE A 97 -1.96 12.01 -10.41
CA PHE A 97 -2.07 13.24 -11.18
C PHE A 97 -0.65 13.59 -11.63
N GLN A 98 -0.05 12.73 -12.45
CA GLN A 98 1.04 13.13 -13.31
C GLN A 98 0.36 13.88 -14.43
N SER A 99 0.05 15.15 -14.14
CA SER A 99 -0.08 16.19 -15.15
C SER A 99 1.25 16.25 -15.86
N GLN A 100 1.47 15.33 -16.79
CA GLN A 100 2.59 15.33 -17.69
C GLN A 100 2.38 16.54 -18.59
N SER A 101 3.01 17.65 -18.20
CA SER A 101 3.24 18.82 -19.03
C SER A 101 4.14 18.43 -20.20
N GLN A 102 3.59 17.74 -21.19
CA GLN A 102 4.23 17.57 -22.50
C GLN A 102 3.19 17.77 -23.58
N GLY A 103 3.22 18.97 -24.15
CA GLY A 103 2.34 19.31 -25.27
C GLY A 103 2.50 20.75 -25.74
N SER A 104 3.70 21.13 -26.18
CA SER A 104 3.84 21.93 -27.41
C SER A 104 5.30 21.99 -27.82
N GLY A 105 5.65 21.14 -28.79
CA GLY A 105 6.86 21.32 -29.57
C GLY A 105 6.84 22.68 -30.29
N SER A 106 8.01 23.28 -30.34
CA SER A 106 8.60 23.90 -31.53
C SER A 106 7.68 24.80 -32.39
N SER A 107 7.58 26.07 -32.00
CA SER A 107 7.37 27.16 -32.96
C SER A 107 8.53 28.14 -32.83
N PHE A 108 9.62 27.86 -33.55
CA PHE A 108 10.65 28.83 -33.88
C PHE A 108 10.06 29.80 -34.90
N GLY A 109 9.28 30.77 -34.43
CA GLY A 109 8.63 31.75 -35.27
C GLY A 109 8.30 33.00 -34.47
N GLY A 110 8.96 34.11 -34.80
CA GLY A 110 8.44 35.45 -34.52
C GLY A 110 9.07 36.20 -33.35
N SER A 111 10.17 36.91 -33.64
CA SER A 111 10.26 38.36 -33.50
C SER A 111 9.64 39.02 -32.25
N PHE A 112 10.40 39.11 -31.16
CA PHE A 112 10.39 40.27 -30.26
C PHE A 112 11.55 40.13 -29.26
N GLY A 113 12.53 41.02 -29.30
CA GLY A 113 13.69 40.90 -28.40
C GLY A 113 14.76 41.95 -28.61
N GLY A 114 14.39 43.21 -28.34
CA GLY A 114 15.28 44.20 -27.74
C GLY A 114 16.68 44.36 -28.33
N SER A 115 16.79 45.30 -29.28
CA SER A 115 18.02 46.05 -29.50
C SER A 115 18.54 46.61 -28.17
N ASN A 116 19.62 46.03 -27.63
CA ASN A 116 20.60 46.80 -26.87
C ASN A 116 21.92 46.03 -26.73
N SER A 117 22.93 46.37 -27.53
CA SER A 117 24.29 46.65 -27.06
C SER A 117 25.23 46.86 -28.25
N SER A 118 25.75 48.08 -28.32
CA SER A 118 26.86 48.59 -29.11
C SER A 118 28.04 47.62 -29.18
N LEU A 119 28.80 47.62 -30.28
CA LEU A 119 30.26 47.86 -30.29
C LEU A 119 30.88 47.66 -31.69
N PHE A 120 31.61 48.70 -32.12
CA PHE A 120 32.69 48.76 -33.12
C PHE A 120 32.36 49.11 -34.59
N VAL A 121 32.60 50.40 -34.88
CA VAL A 121 33.02 51.06 -36.16
C VAL A 121 34.57 51.05 -36.19
N PRO A 122 35.30 51.28 -37.31
CA PRO A 122 34.92 51.55 -38.71
C PRO A 122 35.24 50.43 -39.72
#